data_AF-A0A960WV57-F1
#
_entry.id   AF-A0A960WV57-F1
#
_cell.length_a   1.000
_cell.length_b   1.000
_cell.length_c   1.000
_cell.angle_alpha   90.00
_cell.angle_beta   90.00
_cell.angle_gamma   90.00
#
_symmetry.space_group_name_H-M   'P 1'
#
loop_
_entity.id
_entity.type
_entity.pdbx_description
1 polymer ?
#
loop_
_entity_poly.entity_id
_entity_poly.type
_entity_poly.pdbx_seq_one_letter_code
_entity_poly.pdbx_strand_id
1 'polypeptide(L)'
;MWKLFQVLTLLAVAVLLTQCETMDGLPAGSGGTVTVQGTMFYPDEKGVTYRVPAGAQIIGAAGIDCVYIVENGGSVVAHTGTGNSYRIKSGGHFRGFAHPATDCTITFEPGAIVEQEQTGPGTSFVGS
;
A
#
# COMPACT_ATOMS: atom_id res chain seq x y z
N MET A 1 -32.72 -8.84 -37.37
CA MET A 1 -31.29 -9.06 -36.99
C MET A 1 -30.67 -7.86 -36.26
N TRP A 2 -31.02 -6.60 -36.57
CA TRP A 2 -30.49 -5.40 -35.89
C TRP A 2 -30.76 -5.34 -34.37
N LYS A 3 -31.96 -5.73 -33.93
CA LYS A 3 -32.35 -5.70 -32.51
C LYS A 3 -31.58 -6.69 -31.63
N LEU A 4 -31.09 -7.81 -32.19
CA LEU A 4 -30.25 -8.75 -31.43
C LEU A 4 -28.85 -8.18 -31.18
N PHE A 5 -28.29 -7.46 -32.16
CA PHE A 5 -26.97 -6.84 -32.00
C PHE A 5 -26.98 -5.77 -30.90
N GLN A 6 -28.03 -4.94 -30.82
CA GLN A 6 -28.14 -3.92 -29.77
C GLN A 6 -28.23 -4.50 -28.34
N VAL A 7 -28.89 -5.66 -28.17
CA VAL A 7 -28.99 -6.33 -26.87
C VAL A 7 -27.65 -6.92 -26.44
N LEU A 8 -26.89 -7.49 -27.39
CA LEU A 8 -25.54 -8.01 -27.12
C LEU A 8 -24.55 -6.91 -26.72
N THR A 9 -24.63 -5.72 -27.33
CA THR A 9 -23.75 -4.60 -26.97
C THR A 9 -24.05 -4.06 -25.57
N LEU A 10 -25.32 -3.97 -25.18
CA LEU A 10 -25.73 -3.53 -23.83
C LEU A 10 -25.32 -4.53 -22.75
N LEU A 11 -25.39 -5.83 -23.02
CA LEU A 11 -24.92 -6.87 -22.09
C LEU A 11 -23.40 -6.82 -21.90
N ALA A 12 -22.64 -6.55 -22.97
CA ALA A 12 -21.18 -6.47 -22.90
C ALA A 12 -20.71 -5.28 -22.04
N VAL A 13 -21.42 -4.14 -22.08
CA VAL A 13 -21.11 -2.98 -21.24
C VAL A 13 -21.37 -3.27 -19.75
N ALA A 14 -22.42 -4.04 -19.43
CA ALA A 14 -22.71 -4.44 -18.05
C ALA A 14 -21.63 -5.39 -17.47
N VAL A 15 -21.07 -6.28 -18.29
CA VAL A 15 -19.98 -7.20 -17.88
C VAL A 15 -18.65 -6.46 -17.69
N LEU A 16 -18.40 -5.39 -18.45
CA LEU A 16 -17.22 -4.54 -18.28
C LEU A 16 -17.28 -3.68 -17.00
N LEU A 17 -18.49 -3.30 -16.55
CA LEU A 17 -18.68 -2.51 -15.33
C LEU A 17 -18.58 -3.34 -14.04
N THR A 18 -18.66 -4.68 -14.13
CA THR A 18 -18.49 -5.58 -12.97
C THR A 18 -17.04 -5.89 -12.62
N GLN A 19 -16.06 -5.31 -13.32
CA GLN A 19 -14.67 -5.31 -12.84
C GLN A 19 -14.45 -4.25 -11.76
N CYS A 20 -15.39 -4.13 -10.81
CA CYS A 20 -15.05 -3.58 -9.51
C CYS A 20 -14.02 -4.52 -8.93
N GLU A 21 -12.78 -4.04 -8.85
CA GLU A 21 -11.69 -4.73 -8.18
C GLU A 21 -12.19 -5.20 -6.80
N THR A 22 -12.32 -6.50 -6.65
CA THR A 22 -12.63 -7.10 -5.36
C THR A 22 -11.49 -6.69 -4.44
N MET A 23 -11.78 -5.87 -3.43
CA MET A 23 -10.87 -5.69 -2.32
C MET A 23 -10.76 -7.03 -1.61
N ASP A 24 -9.74 -7.82 -1.96
CA ASP A 24 -9.34 -8.98 -1.20
C ASP A 24 -8.83 -8.49 0.16
N GLY A 25 -9.77 -8.28 1.09
CA GLY A 25 -9.48 -8.04 2.49
C GLY A 25 -8.84 -9.31 3.06
N LEU A 26 -7.60 -9.19 3.51
CA LEU A 26 -6.93 -10.28 4.21
C LEU A 26 -7.64 -10.50 5.55
N PRO A 27 -7.70 -11.76 6.03
CA PRO A 27 -8.27 -12.03 7.34
C PRO A 27 -7.45 -11.31 8.41
N ALA A 28 -8.14 -10.48 9.20
CA ALA A 28 -7.57 -9.79 10.35
C ALA A 28 -7.06 -10.83 11.37
N GLY A 29 -5.73 -10.99 11.47
CA GLY A 29 -5.13 -11.88 12.46
C GLY A 29 -3.62 -12.12 12.32
N SER A 30 -2.88 -11.59 13.30
CA SER A 30 -1.65 -12.15 13.89
C SER A 30 -0.43 -12.39 12.98
N GLY A 31 0.51 -11.44 12.98
CA GLY A 31 1.96 -11.74 12.88
C GLY A 31 2.43 -12.40 11.58
N GLY A 32 1.69 -12.23 10.48
CA GLY A 32 2.00 -12.84 9.18
C GLY A 32 2.89 -11.96 8.30
N THR A 33 3.46 -12.56 7.26
CA THR A 33 4.04 -11.82 6.13
C THR A 33 3.12 -11.91 4.92
N VAL A 34 2.84 -10.76 4.32
CA VAL A 34 1.99 -10.59 3.15
C VAL A 34 2.84 -10.05 2.01
N THR A 35 2.81 -10.69 0.85
CA THR A 35 3.37 -10.10 -0.38
C THR A 35 2.25 -9.42 -1.15
N VAL A 36 2.36 -8.11 -1.33
CA VAL A 36 1.35 -7.31 -2.02
C VAL A 36 1.33 -7.64 -3.50
N GLN A 37 0.13 -7.83 -4.04
CA GLN A 37 -0.12 -8.04 -5.48
C GLN A 37 -0.92 -6.85 -6.00
N GLY A 38 -0.38 -6.10 -6.97
CA GLY A 38 -1.04 -4.90 -7.50
C GLY A 38 -1.17 -3.81 -6.44
N THR A 39 -2.38 -3.25 -6.28
CA THR A 39 -2.66 -2.21 -5.29
C THR A 39 -3.41 -2.79 -4.09
N MET A 40 -2.89 -2.52 -2.89
CA MET A 40 -3.59 -2.80 -1.64
C MET A 40 -4.01 -1.49 -0.97
N PHE A 41 -5.28 -1.43 -0.56
CA PHE A 41 -5.86 -0.24 0.06
C PHE A 41 -6.09 -0.45 1.55
N TYR A 42 -5.70 0.55 2.34
CA TYR A 42 -6.01 0.67 3.76
C TYR A 42 -5.67 -0.54 4.63
N PRO A 43 -4.44 -1.12 4.56
CA PRO A 43 -4.04 -2.11 5.55
C PRO A 43 -3.96 -1.46 6.93
N ASP A 44 -4.82 -1.91 7.84
CA ASP A 44 -5.03 -1.41 9.20
C ASP A 44 -4.80 -2.50 10.27
N GLU A 45 -4.14 -3.58 9.90
CA GLU A 45 -3.85 -4.71 10.76
C GLU A 45 -2.78 -4.37 11.82
N LYS A 46 -2.60 -5.29 12.76
CA LYS A 46 -1.56 -5.20 13.80
C LYS A 46 -0.47 -6.24 13.57
N GLY A 47 0.79 -5.78 13.59
CA GLY A 47 1.96 -6.66 13.60
C GLY A 47 2.20 -7.43 12.30
N VAL A 48 1.65 -6.97 11.18
CA VAL A 48 1.81 -7.62 9.87
C VAL A 48 3.05 -7.08 9.17
N THR A 49 3.77 -7.96 8.49
CA THR A 49 4.86 -7.57 7.58
C THR A 49 4.36 -7.56 6.15
N TYR A 50 4.33 -6.39 5.51
CA TYR A 50 4.03 -6.22 4.11
C TYR A 50 5.31 -6.17 3.28
N ARG A 51 5.41 -7.02 2.26
CA ARG A 51 6.43 -6.92 1.22
C ARG A 51 5.80 -6.34 -0.04
N VAL A 52 6.31 -5.20 -0.48
CA VAL A 52 5.80 -4.45 -1.64
C VAL A 52 6.80 -4.60 -2.79
N PRO A 53 6.60 -5.58 -3.70
CA PRO A 53 7.49 -5.80 -4.84
C PRO A 53 7.33 -4.73 -5.93
N ALA A 54 8.17 -4.83 -6.97
CA ALA A 54 8.07 -4.02 -8.18
C ALA A 54 6.66 -4.07 -8.78
N GLY A 55 6.09 -2.90 -9.10
CA GLY A 55 4.76 -2.78 -9.70
C GLY A 55 3.61 -2.98 -8.72
N ALA A 56 3.90 -3.25 -7.45
CA ALA A 56 2.91 -3.26 -6.39
C ALA A 56 2.94 -1.96 -5.58
N GLN A 57 1.81 -1.63 -4.96
CA GLN A 57 1.72 -0.46 -4.11
C GLN A 57 0.74 -0.66 -2.96
N ILE A 58 0.99 0.04 -1.85
CA ILE A 58 0.04 0.21 -0.76
C ILE A 58 -0.42 1.65 -0.74
N ILE A 59 -1.74 1.88 -0.67
CA ILE A 59 -2.34 3.19 -0.48
C ILE A 59 -3.11 3.19 0.83
N GLY A 60 -2.72 4.09 1.72
CA GLY A 60 -3.45 4.36 2.95
C GLY A 60 -3.05 3.46 4.12
N ALA A 61 -1.78 3.04 4.21
CA ALA A 61 -1.30 2.22 5.32
C ALA A 61 -1.55 2.91 6.68
N ALA A 62 -2.29 2.25 7.58
CA ALA A 62 -2.73 2.83 8.84
C ALA A 62 -2.59 1.88 10.05
N GLY A 63 -2.01 0.69 9.84
CA GLY A 63 -1.86 -0.33 10.87
C GLY A 63 -1.01 0.07 12.08
N ILE A 64 -0.86 -0.87 13.01
CA ILE A 64 -0.11 -0.69 14.26
C ILE A 64 1.01 -1.73 14.33
N ASP A 65 2.21 -1.31 14.71
CA ASP A 65 3.40 -2.18 14.84
C ASP A 65 3.69 -3.01 13.56
N CYS A 66 3.31 -2.50 12.39
CA CYS A 66 3.51 -3.19 11.12
C CYS A 66 4.91 -2.92 10.54
N VAL A 67 5.36 -3.82 9.68
CA VAL A 67 6.62 -3.67 8.93
C VAL A 67 6.32 -3.61 7.45
N TYR A 68 6.74 -2.55 6.77
CA TYR A 68 6.60 -2.38 5.33
C TYR A 68 7.99 -2.48 4.69
N ILE A 69 8.22 -3.52 3.89
CA ILE A 69 9.44 -3.72 3.11
C ILE A 69 9.13 -3.31 1.68
N VAL A 70 9.60 -2.13 1.29
CA VAL A 70 9.37 -1.56 -0.05
C VAL A 70 10.58 -1.88 -0.91
N GLU A 71 10.39 -2.81 -1.84
CA GLU A 71 11.43 -3.26 -2.77
C GLU A 71 11.58 -2.26 -3.93
N ASN A 72 12.61 -2.46 -4.77
CA ASN A 72 12.80 -1.67 -5.98
C ASN A 72 11.54 -1.68 -6.87
N GLY A 73 11.04 -0.50 -7.22
CA GLY A 73 9.83 -0.32 -8.03
C GLY A 73 8.51 -0.54 -7.30
N GLY A 74 8.54 -0.82 -5.99
CA GLY A 74 7.37 -0.82 -5.11
C GLY A 74 7.12 0.55 -4.49
N SER A 75 5.88 0.82 -4.05
CA SER A 75 5.58 2.09 -3.37
C SER A 75 4.58 1.97 -2.21
N VAL A 76 4.67 2.90 -1.26
CA VAL A 76 3.70 3.01 -0.17
C VAL A 76 3.32 4.47 0.07
N VAL A 77 2.03 4.73 0.18
CA VAL A 77 1.46 5.96 0.75
C VAL A 77 0.92 5.61 2.12
N ALA A 78 1.52 6.15 3.18
CA ALA A 78 1.01 5.95 4.53
C ALA A 78 -0.15 6.92 4.79
N HIS A 79 -1.19 6.48 5.50
CA HIS A 79 -2.28 7.34 5.93
C HIS A 79 -1.97 7.94 7.30
N THR A 80 -1.72 7.07 8.29
CA THR A 80 -1.38 7.39 9.68
C THR A 80 -0.74 6.13 10.28
N GLY A 81 -0.77 5.97 11.59
CA GLY A 81 -0.41 4.73 12.28
C GLY A 81 0.56 4.98 13.42
N THR A 82 0.81 3.91 14.16
CA THR A 82 1.62 3.95 15.38
C THR A 82 2.61 2.80 15.37
N GLY A 83 3.88 3.09 15.66
CA GLY A 83 4.91 2.05 15.82
C GLY A 83 5.32 1.34 14.52
N ASN A 84 4.91 1.85 13.36
CA ASN A 84 5.21 1.19 12.08
C ASN A 84 6.67 1.37 11.65
N SER A 85 7.26 0.32 11.09
CA SER A 85 8.60 0.36 10.46
C SER A 85 8.48 0.30 8.95
N TYR A 86 9.00 1.32 8.26
CA TYR A 86 9.09 1.37 6.81
C TYR A 86 10.55 1.19 6.39
N ARG A 87 10.83 0.11 5.65
CA ARG A 87 12.16 -0.22 5.13
C ARG A 87 12.16 -0.04 3.62
N ILE A 88 12.74 1.07 3.17
CA ILE A 88 12.71 1.49 1.76
C ILE A 88 14.04 1.12 1.13
N LYS A 89 14.03 0.09 0.29
CA LYS A 89 15.23 -0.34 -0.43
C LYS A 89 15.55 0.61 -1.57
N SER A 90 16.75 0.47 -2.14
CA SER A 90 17.15 1.21 -3.34
C SER A 90 16.11 1.04 -4.46
N GLY A 91 15.64 2.15 -5.04
CA GLY A 91 14.58 2.19 -6.04
C GLY A 91 13.14 2.01 -5.51
N GLY A 92 12.95 1.82 -4.20
CA GLY A 92 11.63 1.83 -3.56
C GLY A 92 11.15 3.25 -3.26
N HIS A 93 9.84 3.44 -3.13
CA HIS A 93 9.24 4.76 -2.93
C HIS A 93 8.33 4.83 -1.69
N PHE A 94 8.75 5.63 -0.73
CA PHE A 94 7.90 6.10 0.37
C PHE A 94 7.32 7.47 0.04
N ARG A 95 6.00 7.53 -0.11
CA ARG A 95 5.26 8.71 -0.57
C ARG A 95 4.72 9.58 0.57
N GLY A 96 5.35 9.48 1.74
CA GLY A 96 4.97 10.26 2.92
C GLY A 96 3.73 9.74 3.63
N PHE A 97 3.29 10.54 4.60
CA PHE A 97 2.06 10.35 5.35
C PHE A 97 0.98 11.32 4.87
N ALA A 98 -0.27 10.86 4.77
CA ALA A 98 -1.41 11.74 4.50
C ALA A 98 -1.91 12.45 5.77
N HIS A 99 -1.69 11.89 6.95
CA HIS A 99 -1.91 12.49 8.27
C HIS A 99 -0.74 12.17 9.21
N PRO A 100 -0.48 12.98 10.26
CA PRO A 100 0.59 12.72 11.20
C PRO A 100 0.58 11.30 11.76
N ALA A 101 1.72 10.61 11.65
CA ALA A 101 1.95 9.30 12.24
C ALA A 101 2.82 9.41 13.51
N THR A 102 2.67 8.46 14.41
CA THR A 102 3.33 8.44 15.72
C THR A 102 4.33 7.30 15.82
N ASP A 103 5.50 7.54 16.40
CA ASP A 103 6.51 6.51 16.71
C ASP A 103 6.87 5.60 15.51
N CYS A 104 6.76 6.12 14.29
CA CYS A 104 7.11 5.39 13.09
C CYS A 104 8.61 5.54 12.76
N THR A 105 9.23 4.50 12.22
CA THR A 105 10.62 4.57 11.76
C THR A 105 10.69 4.28 10.28
N ILE A 106 11.25 5.22 9.52
CA ILE A 106 11.49 5.09 8.08
C ILE A 106 13.00 4.92 7.89
N THR A 107 13.45 3.71 7.57
CA THR A 107 14.84 3.44 7.21
C THR A 107 14.97 3.30 5.71
N PHE A 108 15.96 3.95 5.10
CA PHE A 108 16.10 3.95 3.65
C PHE A 108 17.55 3.78 3.17
N GLU A 109 17.71 3.04 2.08
CA GLU A 109 18.99 2.80 1.40
C GLU A 109 19.32 3.91 0.39
N PRO A 110 20.59 4.08 -0.02
CA PRO A 110 20.94 4.94 -1.14
C PRO A 110 20.13 4.61 -2.40
N GLY A 111 19.53 5.64 -3.00
CA GLY A 111 18.68 5.50 -4.19
C GLY A 111 17.22 5.18 -3.93
N ALA A 112 16.79 5.11 -2.66
CA ALA A 112 15.36 5.16 -2.30
C ALA A 112 14.78 6.56 -2.53
N ILE A 113 13.48 6.63 -2.84
CA ILE A 113 12.72 7.89 -2.91
C ILE A 113 11.89 8.01 -1.63
N VAL A 114 12.13 9.06 -0.85
CA VAL A 114 11.47 9.28 0.45
C VAL A 114 10.93 10.70 0.55
N GLU A 115 9.61 10.81 0.61
CA GLU A 115 8.90 12.07 0.85
C GLU A 115 8.66 12.23 2.36
N GLN A 116 9.20 13.29 2.95
CA GLN A 116 9.21 13.52 4.41
C GLN A 116 8.10 14.49 4.86
N GLU A 117 6.90 14.34 4.30
CA GLU A 117 5.76 15.20 4.64
C GLU A 117 4.93 14.62 5.80
N GLN A 118 4.29 15.50 6.58
CA GLN A 118 3.32 15.17 7.64
C GLN A 118 3.85 14.22 8.72
N THR A 119 5.04 14.51 9.24
CA THR A 119 5.62 13.74 10.35
C THR A 119 4.90 14.07 11.66
N GLY A 120 4.61 13.05 12.46
CA GLY A 120 4.08 13.23 13.82
C GLY A 120 5.10 12.85 14.90
N PRO A 121 4.72 13.01 16.19
CA PRO A 121 5.62 12.79 17.32
C PRO A 121 6.28 11.41 17.30
N GLY A 122 7.59 11.35 17.60
CA GLY A 122 8.35 10.10 17.64
C GLY A 122 8.66 9.49 16.27
N THR A 123 8.15 10.06 15.18
CA THR A 123 8.46 9.57 13.83
C THR A 123 9.87 9.99 13.41
N SER A 124 10.65 9.06 12.88
CA SER A 124 12.05 9.27 12.50
C SER A 124 12.38 8.74 11.11
N PHE A 125 13.33 9.41 10.46
CA PHE A 125 13.85 9.09 9.13
C PHE A 125 15.34 8.82 9.26
N VAL A 126 15.79 7.61 8.92
CA VAL A 126 17.17 7.15 9.08
C VAL A 126 17.69 6.65 7.74
N GLY A 127 18.56 7.45 7.12
CA GLY A 127 19.25 7.10 5.87
C GLY A 127 20.67 6.61 6.10
N SER A 128 21.15 5.75 5.19
CA SER A 128 22.57 5.39 5.06
C SER A 128 23.10 5.92 3.74
#